data_AF-A0A401RXC8-F1
#
_entry.id   AF-A0A401RXC8-F1
#
_cell.length_a   1.000
_cell.length_b   1.000
_cell.length_c   1.000
_cell.angle_alpha   90.00
_cell.angle_beta   90.00
_cell.angle_gamma   90.00
#
_symmetry.space_group_name_H-M   'P 1'
#
loop_
_entity.id
_entity.type
_entity.pdbx_description
1 polymer ?
#
loop_
_entity_poly.entity_id
_entity_poly.type
_entity_poly.pdbx_seq_one_letter_code
_entity_poly.pdbx_strand_id
1 'polypeptide(L)'
;SAQGGGGERKMAADSEVQDIPCSSGEPTISAAEKREERLKRFRDLHLKRNESRKLNHQAVAEEDRILKLPANWESKKARLEWELKVEEKKKECLEKGENYERVKLLEISADDAERWERKKKKKNSDPGFSDFAAAQFRQYQRLVKQIKPDLEAYDKQKDDAGDEFYATANSLIHGTHVPSKAGVDRLVADVEKQIEKRAKYSRRRRYNDDADIDYINERNANFNKKAERFYGKYTAEIKQNLERGTAV
;
A
#
# COMPACT_ATOMS: atom_id res chain seq x y z
N SER A 1 -36.35 31.35 3.69
CA SER A 1 -35.27 32.25 3.23
C SER A 1 -34.23 31.41 2.50
N ALA A 2 -34.13 31.51 1.17
CA ALA A 2 -33.38 32.56 0.43
C ALA A 2 -31.87 32.45 0.73
N GLN A 3 -31.05 31.92 -0.19
CA GLN A 3 -30.27 32.60 -1.26
C GLN A 3 -28.82 32.07 -1.08
N GLY A 4 -27.92 31.90 -2.04
CA GLY A 4 -27.73 32.46 -3.37
C GLY A 4 -26.22 32.69 -3.55
N GLY A 5 -25.67 32.40 -4.73
CA GLY A 5 -24.27 32.68 -5.12
C GLY A 5 -23.50 31.40 -5.50
N GLY A 6 -23.15 31.11 -6.76
CA GLY A 6 -22.90 31.98 -7.90
C GLY A 6 -21.38 32.01 -8.16
N GLY A 7 -20.86 31.05 -8.92
CA GLY A 7 -19.45 30.91 -9.24
C GLY A 7 -19.26 30.44 -10.68
N GLU A 8 -19.12 31.41 -11.57
CA GLU A 8 -18.96 31.30 -13.03
C GLU A 8 -17.68 30.53 -13.43
N ARG A 9 -17.80 29.61 -14.40
CA ARG A 9 -16.71 29.27 -15.32
C ARG A 9 -17.22 29.22 -16.76
N LYS A 10 -16.98 30.35 -17.42
CA LYS A 10 -16.74 30.60 -18.84
C LYS A 10 -16.85 29.37 -19.76
N MET A 11 -18.02 29.23 -20.37
CA MET A 11 -18.21 28.54 -21.65
C MET A 11 -17.60 29.43 -22.74
N ALA A 12 -16.56 28.97 -23.42
CA ALA A 12 -16.12 29.56 -24.67
C ALA A 12 -17.06 29.05 -25.77
N ALA A 13 -17.98 29.92 -26.15
CA ALA A 13 -18.83 29.77 -27.32
C ALA A 13 -18.04 30.18 -28.55
N ASP A 14 -17.73 29.23 -29.43
CA ASP A 14 -17.56 29.49 -30.86
C ASP A 14 -18.75 28.85 -31.57
N SER A 15 -19.91 29.48 -31.38
CA SER A 15 -21.04 29.36 -32.27
C SER A 15 -20.79 30.27 -33.47
N GLU A 16 -20.15 29.75 -34.51
CA GLU A 16 -20.23 30.36 -35.83
C GLU A 16 -21.66 30.16 -36.35
N VAL A 17 -22.50 31.13 -36.00
CA VAL A 17 -23.76 31.43 -36.66
C VAL A 17 -23.38 31.89 -38.07
N GLN A 18 -23.35 30.95 -39.02
CA GLN A 18 -23.35 31.32 -40.42
C GLN A 18 -24.77 31.72 -40.80
N ASP A 19 -24.93 33.02 -40.95
CA ASP A 19 -26.08 33.71 -41.49
C ASP A 19 -26.74 32.92 -42.62
N ILE A 20 -28.06 32.75 -42.53
CA ILE A 20 -28.92 32.34 -43.64
C ILE A 20 -29.10 33.58 -44.52
N PRO A 21 -28.51 33.67 -45.72
CA PRO A 21 -28.93 34.66 -46.68
C PRO A 21 -30.14 34.06 -47.40
N CYS A 22 -31.33 34.56 -47.07
CA CYS A 22 -32.47 34.49 -47.96
C CYS A 22 -32.16 35.41 -49.16
N SER A 23 -31.46 34.88 -50.17
CA SER A 23 -31.31 35.50 -51.47
C SER A 23 -31.76 34.51 -52.53
N SER A 24 -32.91 34.86 -53.10
CA SER A 24 -33.49 34.38 -54.32
C SER A 24 -32.46 34.26 -55.44
N GLY A 25 -32.33 33.05 -55.97
CA GLY A 25 -31.56 32.76 -57.17
C GLY A 25 -31.30 31.28 -57.21
N GLU A 26 -32.31 30.47 -57.54
CA GLU A 26 -32.03 29.11 -57.97
C GLU A 26 -31.10 29.21 -59.19
N PRO A 27 -29.84 28.75 -59.13
CA PRO A 27 -29.17 28.46 -60.38
C PRO A 27 -30.03 27.35 -61.02
N THR A 28 -30.43 27.56 -62.26
CA THR A 28 -31.08 26.56 -63.11
C THR A 28 -30.07 25.48 -63.49
N ILE A 29 -29.40 24.92 -62.48
CA ILE A 29 -28.63 23.69 -62.56
C ILE A 29 -29.60 22.67 -63.13
N SER A 30 -29.21 22.06 -64.24
CA SER A 30 -30.07 21.09 -64.90
C SER A 30 -30.47 20.01 -63.89
N ALA A 31 -31.67 19.45 -64.03
CA ALA A 31 -32.12 18.39 -63.13
C ALA A 31 -31.11 17.22 -63.05
N ALA A 32 -30.25 17.05 -64.07
CA ALA A 32 -29.16 16.09 -64.14
C ALA A 32 -27.99 16.43 -63.19
N GLU A 33 -27.51 17.67 -63.15
CA GLU A 33 -26.41 18.09 -62.27
C GLU A 33 -26.85 18.14 -60.79
N LYS A 34 -28.08 18.62 -60.49
CA LYS A 34 -28.68 18.50 -59.13
C LYS A 34 -28.85 17.03 -58.69
N ARG A 35 -29.00 16.11 -59.65
CA ARG A 35 -29.03 14.66 -59.38
C ARG A 35 -27.62 14.11 -59.15
N GLU A 36 -26.62 14.57 -59.89
CA GLU A 36 -25.23 14.16 -59.71
C GLU A 36 -24.64 14.63 -58.37
N GLU A 37 -24.89 15.87 -57.95
CA GLU A 37 -24.50 16.38 -56.63
C GLU A 37 -25.18 15.62 -55.49
N ARG A 38 -26.47 15.29 -55.65
CA ARG A 38 -27.17 14.41 -54.70
C ARG A 38 -26.54 13.02 -54.64
N LEU A 39 -26.11 12.46 -55.78
CA LEU A 39 -25.42 11.17 -55.82
C LEU A 39 -24.01 11.23 -55.22
N LYS A 40 -23.25 12.32 -55.42
CA LYS A 40 -21.93 12.54 -54.79
C LYS A 40 -22.08 12.66 -53.27
N ARG A 41 -23.00 13.51 -52.81
CA ARG A 41 -23.32 13.64 -51.37
C ARG A 41 -23.79 12.32 -50.76
N PHE A 42 -24.56 11.52 -51.51
CA PHE A 42 -24.96 10.18 -51.07
C PHE A 42 -23.77 9.23 -50.94
N ARG A 43 -22.82 9.24 -51.89
CA ARG A 43 -21.58 8.46 -51.80
C ARG A 43 -20.73 8.88 -50.59
N ASP A 44 -20.58 10.18 -50.35
CA ASP A 44 -19.82 10.69 -49.21
C ASP A 44 -20.48 10.32 -47.88
N LEU A 45 -21.81 10.38 -47.80
CA LEU A 45 -22.56 9.91 -46.64
C LEU A 45 -22.40 8.39 -46.44
N HIS A 46 -22.35 7.61 -47.53
CA HIS A 46 -22.08 6.19 -47.48
C HIS A 46 -20.67 5.87 -46.99
N LEU A 47 -19.66 6.62 -47.44
CA LEU A 47 -18.28 6.51 -47.01
C LEU A 47 -18.15 6.85 -45.52
N LYS A 48 -18.67 8.01 -45.10
CA LYS A 48 -18.70 8.42 -43.70
C LYS A 48 -19.42 7.39 -42.82
N ARG A 49 -20.56 6.85 -43.27
CA ARG A 49 -21.27 5.77 -42.55
C ARG A 49 -20.41 4.53 -42.42
N ASN A 50 -19.68 4.15 -43.46
CA ASN A 50 -18.79 2.99 -43.45
C ASN A 50 -17.56 3.23 -42.55
N GLU A 51 -17.00 4.43 -42.55
CA GLU A 51 -15.93 4.85 -41.65
C GLU A 51 -16.39 4.83 -40.19
N SER A 52 -17.55 5.43 -39.89
CA SER A 52 -18.13 5.38 -38.54
C SER A 52 -18.42 3.95 -38.09
N ARG A 53 -18.91 3.07 -38.98
CA ARG A 53 -19.11 1.65 -38.65
C ARG A 53 -17.79 0.94 -38.31
N LYS A 54 -16.71 1.22 -39.05
CA LYS A 54 -15.38 0.65 -38.79
C LYS A 54 -14.80 1.16 -37.48
N LEU A 55 -14.86 2.47 -37.24
CA LEU A 55 -14.36 3.08 -36.00
C LEU A 55 -15.12 2.60 -34.78
N ASN A 56 -16.45 2.50 -34.86
CA ASN A 56 -17.27 1.95 -33.77
C ASN A 56 -16.93 0.47 -33.51
N HIS A 57 -16.72 -0.32 -34.56
CA HIS A 57 -16.32 -1.72 -34.40
C HIS A 57 -14.93 -1.86 -33.75
N GLN A 58 -13.98 -1.01 -34.15
CA GLN A 58 -12.64 -0.98 -33.56
C GLN A 58 -12.69 -0.56 -32.09
N ALA A 59 -13.43 0.50 -31.76
CA ALA A 59 -13.61 0.96 -30.38
C ALA A 59 -14.23 -0.12 -29.49
N VAL A 60 -15.29 -0.80 -29.95
CA VAL A 60 -15.92 -1.91 -29.19
C VAL A 60 -14.97 -3.08 -29.01
N ALA A 61 -14.17 -3.42 -30.03
CA ALA A 61 -13.18 -4.48 -29.93
C ALA A 61 -12.02 -4.13 -28.96
N GLU A 62 -11.60 -2.87 -28.93
CA GLU A 62 -10.58 -2.37 -28.00
C GLU A 62 -11.09 -2.31 -26.56
N GLU A 63 -12.33 -1.86 -26.34
CA GLU A 63 -12.96 -1.89 -25.02
C GLU A 63 -13.12 -3.32 -24.50
N ASP A 64 -13.59 -4.26 -25.32
CA ASP A 64 -13.68 -5.68 -24.98
C ASP A 64 -12.30 -6.29 -24.70
N ARG A 65 -11.27 -5.87 -25.44
CA ARG A 65 -9.88 -6.25 -25.16
C ARG A 65 -9.40 -5.71 -23.82
N ILE A 66 -9.71 -4.46 -23.47
CA ILE A 66 -9.35 -3.83 -22.19
C ILE A 66 -10.08 -4.52 -21.04
N LEU A 67 -11.36 -4.85 -21.20
CA LEU A 67 -12.15 -5.58 -20.20
C LEU A 67 -11.65 -7.00 -19.96
N LYS A 68 -11.14 -7.68 -21.01
CA LYS A 68 -10.54 -9.02 -20.91
C LYS A 68 -9.14 -9.00 -20.30
N LEU A 69 -8.47 -7.84 -20.27
CA LEU A 69 -7.15 -7.73 -19.66
C LEU A 69 -7.26 -7.78 -18.12
N PRO A 70 -6.34 -8.47 -17.43
CA PRO A 70 -6.26 -8.41 -15.99
C PRO A 70 -6.05 -6.98 -15.50
N ALA A 71 -6.71 -6.58 -14.40
CA ALA A 71 -6.60 -5.24 -13.81
C ALA A 71 -5.16 -4.81 -13.45
N ASN A 72 -4.21 -5.75 -13.37
CA ASN A 72 -2.79 -5.50 -13.10
C ASN A 72 -1.91 -5.42 -14.36
N TRP A 73 -2.49 -5.50 -15.56
CA TRP A 73 -1.77 -5.55 -16.83
C TRP A 73 -0.93 -4.30 -17.09
N GLU A 74 -1.48 -3.12 -16.88
CA GLU A 74 -0.77 -1.85 -17.08
C GLU A 74 0.41 -1.71 -16.11
N SER A 75 0.21 -2.09 -14.85
CA SER A 75 1.30 -2.11 -13.85
C SER A 75 2.39 -3.11 -14.23
N LYS A 76 2.02 -4.27 -14.80
CA LYS A 76 2.98 -5.26 -15.29
C LYS A 76 3.74 -4.74 -16.51
N LYS A 77 3.07 -4.08 -17.45
CA LYS A 77 3.69 -3.46 -18.63
C LYS A 77 4.66 -2.35 -18.22
N ALA A 78 4.23 -1.43 -17.35
CA ALA A 78 5.07 -0.36 -16.83
C ALA A 78 6.30 -0.90 -16.08
N ARG A 79 6.14 -2.00 -15.34
CA ARG A 79 7.27 -2.70 -14.70
C ARG A 79 8.25 -3.27 -15.73
N LEU A 80 7.76 -3.95 -16.77
CA LEU A 80 8.61 -4.49 -17.84
C LEU A 80 9.34 -3.38 -18.61
N GLU A 81 8.66 -2.29 -18.93
CA GLU A 81 9.28 -1.11 -19.56
C GLU A 81 10.35 -0.47 -18.66
N TRP A 82 10.13 -0.44 -17.35
CA TRP A 82 11.13 0.03 -16.39
C TRP A 82 12.33 -0.93 -16.30
N GLU A 83 12.11 -2.25 -16.29
CA GLU A 83 13.16 -3.27 -16.30
C GLU A 83 14.03 -3.17 -17.57
N LEU A 84 13.41 -3.01 -18.75
CA LEU A 84 14.11 -2.78 -20.01
C LEU A 84 14.96 -1.51 -19.98
N LYS A 85 14.42 -0.38 -19.52
CA LYS A 85 15.17 0.88 -19.38
C LYS A 85 16.35 0.74 -18.41
N VAL A 86 16.20 -0.03 -17.35
CA VAL A 86 17.29 -0.33 -16.40
C VAL A 86 18.38 -1.17 -17.06
N GLU A 87 18.01 -2.15 -17.88
CA GLU A 87 18.97 -2.97 -18.64
C GLU A 87 19.69 -2.19 -19.73
N GLU A 88 18.99 -1.33 -20.46
CA GLU A 88 19.58 -0.41 -21.45
C GLU A 88 20.62 0.50 -20.80
N LYS A 89 20.26 1.20 -19.71
CA LYS A 89 21.22 2.02 -18.96
C LYS A 89 22.42 1.22 -18.44
N LYS A 90 22.24 -0.03 -18.02
CA LYS A 90 23.35 -0.90 -17.61
C LYS A 90 24.28 -1.20 -18.78
N LYS A 91 23.74 -1.52 -19.97
CA LYS A 91 24.53 -1.77 -21.18
C LYS A 91 25.32 -0.53 -21.58
N GLU A 92 24.69 0.64 -21.60
CA GLU A 92 25.36 1.91 -21.90
C GLU A 92 26.51 2.23 -20.91
N CYS A 93 26.29 2.00 -19.61
CA CYS A 93 27.36 2.17 -18.61
C CYS A 93 28.50 1.18 -18.82
N LEU A 94 28.20 -0.09 -19.14
CA LEU A 94 29.21 -1.11 -19.44
C LEU A 94 30.03 -0.78 -20.70
N GLU A 95 29.38 -0.29 -21.75
CA GLU A 95 30.04 0.16 -22.99
C GLU A 95 30.96 1.38 -22.74
N LYS A 96 30.58 2.27 -21.83
CA LYS A 96 31.40 3.40 -21.37
C LYS A 96 32.49 3.00 -20.35
N GLY A 97 32.48 1.76 -19.86
CA GLY A 97 33.40 1.27 -18.83
C GLY A 97 33.11 1.79 -17.41
N GLU A 98 31.91 2.33 -17.17
CA GLU A 98 31.49 2.87 -15.88
C GLU A 98 30.66 1.86 -15.07
N ASN A 99 30.74 1.92 -13.73
CA ASN A 99 29.89 1.10 -12.88
C ASN A 99 28.49 1.74 -12.74
N TYR A 100 27.46 1.02 -13.22
CA TYR A 100 26.05 1.43 -13.19
C TYR A 100 25.57 1.85 -11.79
N GLU A 101 26.02 1.18 -10.72
CA GLU A 101 25.58 1.52 -9.36
C GLU A 101 26.11 2.89 -8.93
N ARG A 102 27.32 3.25 -9.35
CA ARG A 102 27.93 4.55 -9.04
C ARG A 102 27.24 5.68 -9.80
N VAL A 103 26.95 5.49 -11.09
CA VAL A 103 26.20 6.47 -11.91
C VAL A 103 24.79 6.67 -11.35
N LYS A 104 24.12 5.57 -10.98
CA LYS A 104 22.79 5.63 -10.36
C LYS A 104 22.80 6.38 -9.02
N LEU A 105 23.82 6.21 -8.19
CA LEU A 105 23.94 6.94 -6.93
C LEU A 105 24.21 8.45 -7.14
N LEU A 106 24.88 8.83 -8.23
CA LEU A 106 25.09 10.23 -8.61
C LEU A 106 23.80 10.90 -9.14
N GLU A 107 22.92 10.14 -9.79
CA GLU A 107 21.60 10.62 -10.24
C GLU A 107 20.61 10.85 -9.08
N ILE A 108 20.85 10.24 -7.90
CA ILE A 108 19.95 10.36 -6.75
C ILE A 108 20.30 11.63 -5.97
N SER A 109 19.36 12.58 -5.93
CA SER A 109 19.46 13.78 -5.09
C SER A 109 19.44 13.41 -3.60
N ALA A 110 20.11 14.23 -2.76
CA ALA A 110 20.11 14.07 -1.30
C ALA A 110 18.67 14.05 -0.73
N ASP A 111 17.77 14.90 -1.26
CA ASP A 111 16.37 14.95 -0.86
C ASP A 111 15.61 13.66 -1.20
N ASP A 112 15.91 13.06 -2.36
CA ASP A 112 15.29 11.81 -2.80
C ASP A 112 15.80 10.64 -1.97
N ALA A 113 17.09 10.62 -1.64
CA ALA A 113 17.67 9.66 -0.72
C ALA A 113 17.02 9.74 0.67
N GLU A 114 16.86 10.95 1.23
CA GLU A 114 16.18 11.13 2.52
C GLU A 114 14.72 10.69 2.50
N ARG A 115 13.97 11.04 1.44
CA ARG A 115 12.59 10.58 1.27
C ARG A 115 12.54 9.05 1.17
N TRP A 116 13.51 8.44 0.51
CA TRP A 116 13.60 6.99 0.38
C TRP A 116 13.95 6.30 1.70
N GLU A 117 14.87 6.86 2.49
CA GLU A 117 15.20 6.41 3.85
C GLU A 117 14.03 6.58 4.83
N ARG A 118 13.25 7.66 4.72
CA ARG A 118 12.01 7.84 5.50
C ARG A 118 10.94 6.82 5.12
N LYS A 119 10.86 6.47 3.83
CA LYS A 119 9.95 5.43 3.30
C LYS A 119 10.42 4.01 3.65
N LYS A 120 11.72 3.78 3.87
CA LYS A 120 12.20 2.51 4.41
C LYS A 120 11.60 2.30 5.79
N LYS A 121 10.72 1.31 5.89
CA LYS A 121 10.16 0.88 7.18
C LYS A 121 11.31 0.48 8.09
N LYS A 122 11.45 1.16 9.24
CA LYS A 122 12.35 0.75 10.31
C LYS A 122 11.97 -0.68 10.72
N LYS A 123 12.83 -1.66 10.38
CA LYS A 123 12.62 -3.07 10.73
C LYS A 123 13.04 -3.26 12.19
N ASN A 124 12.08 -3.51 13.06
CA ASN A 124 12.36 -3.88 14.46
C ASN A 124 12.21 -5.39 14.63
N SER A 125 13.16 -6.15 14.11
CA SER A 125 13.19 -7.61 14.31
C SER A 125 13.35 -7.94 15.79
N ASP A 126 12.81 -9.09 16.22
CA ASP A 126 13.03 -9.60 17.57
C ASP A 126 14.40 -10.28 17.64
N PRO A 127 15.36 -9.78 18.44
CA PRO A 127 16.68 -10.41 18.59
C PRO A 127 16.64 -11.71 19.40
N GLY A 128 15.50 -12.05 20.00
CA GLY A 128 15.35 -13.18 20.92
C GLY A 128 15.37 -12.75 22.37
N PHE A 129 15.04 -13.68 23.27
CA PHE A 129 15.00 -13.43 24.70
C PHE A 129 16.41 -13.45 25.28
N SER A 130 16.85 -12.30 25.83
CA SER A 130 18.10 -12.18 26.59
C SER A 130 17.85 -12.03 28.08
N ASP A 131 17.14 -10.97 28.47
CA ASP A 131 16.77 -10.65 29.85
C ASP A 131 15.35 -10.09 29.94
N PHE A 132 14.74 -10.21 31.12
CA PHE A 132 13.42 -9.67 31.42
C PHE A 132 13.41 -8.15 31.36
N ALA A 133 14.46 -7.45 31.81
CA ALA A 133 14.51 -5.99 31.74
C ALA A 133 14.57 -5.50 30.29
N ALA A 134 15.33 -6.17 29.43
CA ALA A 134 15.40 -5.85 28.00
C ALA A 134 14.05 -6.08 27.29
N ALA A 135 13.36 -7.19 27.59
CA ALA A 135 12.04 -7.46 27.07
C ALA A 135 11.00 -6.42 27.54
N GLN A 136 11.06 -6.02 28.82
CA GLN A 136 10.21 -4.99 29.39
C GLN A 136 10.49 -3.62 28.76
N PHE A 137 11.75 -3.25 28.57
CA PHE A 137 12.14 -2.00 27.93
C PHE A 137 11.63 -1.92 26.48
N ARG A 138 11.76 -3.02 25.71
CA ARG A 138 11.20 -3.10 24.35
C ARG A 138 9.67 -2.96 24.34
N GLN A 139 8.99 -3.57 25.31
CA GLN A 139 7.55 -3.45 25.49
C GLN A 139 7.15 -2.00 25.83
N TYR A 140 7.87 -1.37 26.76
CA TYR A 140 7.67 0.02 27.16
C TYR A 140 7.87 0.98 25.98
N GLN A 141 8.98 0.89 25.26
CA GLN A 141 9.23 1.71 24.06
C GLN A 141 8.12 1.58 23.02
N ARG A 142 7.56 0.38 22.85
CA ARG A 142 6.42 0.17 21.95
C ARG A 142 5.15 0.84 22.47
N LEU A 143 4.87 0.75 23.76
CA LEU A 143 3.70 1.40 24.37
C LEU A 143 3.81 2.92 24.29
N VAL A 144 4.96 3.49 24.66
CA VAL A 144 5.21 4.94 24.58
C VAL A 144 4.98 5.47 23.15
N LYS A 145 5.42 4.73 22.13
CA LYS A 145 5.16 5.09 20.73
C LYS A 145 3.70 4.97 20.30
N GLN A 146 2.89 4.19 21.02
CA GLN A 146 1.47 3.97 20.70
C GLN A 146 0.57 5.00 21.37
N ILE A 147 0.98 5.54 22.52
CA ILE A 147 0.26 6.56 23.26
C ILE A 147 0.25 7.86 22.43
N LYS A 148 -0.94 8.44 22.24
CA LYS A 148 -1.14 9.74 21.61
C LYS A 148 -1.68 10.70 22.68
N PRO A 149 -0.87 11.64 23.16
CA PRO A 149 -1.32 12.63 24.13
C PRO A 149 -2.42 13.53 23.56
N ASP A 150 -3.35 13.93 24.42
CA ASP A 150 -4.39 14.92 24.12
C ASP A 150 -3.89 16.29 24.58
N LEU A 151 -3.48 17.13 23.63
CA LEU A 151 -2.83 18.41 23.92
C LEU A 151 -3.82 19.42 24.51
N GLU A 152 -5.09 19.41 24.10
CA GLU A 152 -6.10 20.33 24.65
C GLU A 152 -6.39 20.04 26.12
N ALA A 153 -6.49 18.75 26.48
CA ALA A 153 -6.66 18.35 27.87
C ALA A 153 -5.43 18.70 28.72
N TYR A 154 -4.24 18.58 28.13
CA TYR A 154 -2.98 18.96 28.77
C TYR A 154 -2.91 20.47 29.04
N ASP A 155 -3.24 21.31 28.05
CA ASP A 155 -3.19 22.78 28.21
C ASP A 155 -4.20 23.26 29.26
N LYS A 156 -5.41 22.69 29.30
CA LYS A 156 -6.40 22.98 30.35
C LYS A 156 -5.88 22.63 31.75
N GLN A 157 -5.30 21.44 31.91
CA GLN A 157 -4.71 21.03 33.20
C GLN A 157 -3.54 21.91 33.61
N LYS A 158 -2.76 22.39 32.63
CA LYS A 158 -1.65 23.30 32.86
C LYS A 158 -2.14 24.67 33.33
N ASP A 159 -3.19 25.22 32.72
CA ASP A 159 -3.78 26.49 33.13
C ASP A 159 -4.42 26.39 34.52
N ASP A 160 -5.12 25.28 34.82
CA ASP A 160 -5.76 25.04 36.12
C ASP A 160 -4.73 24.90 37.27
N ALA A 161 -3.60 24.25 37.00
CA ALA A 161 -2.55 24.00 37.99
C ALA A 161 -1.48 25.10 38.05
N GLY A 162 -1.37 25.98 37.05
CA GLY A 162 -0.42 27.08 37.02
C GLY A 162 1.04 26.65 37.27
N ASP A 163 1.72 27.32 38.19
CA ASP A 163 3.13 27.04 38.56
C ASP A 163 3.30 25.69 39.25
N GLU A 164 2.25 25.19 39.90
CA GLU A 164 2.19 23.91 40.58
C GLU A 164 2.19 22.71 39.61
N PHE A 165 1.92 22.95 38.32
CA PHE A 165 1.93 21.92 37.27
C PHE A 165 3.28 21.21 37.13
N TYR A 166 4.39 21.94 37.29
CA TYR A 166 5.74 21.39 37.20
C TYR A 166 6.22 20.92 38.57
N ALA A 167 5.59 19.87 39.10
CA ALA A 167 5.91 19.29 40.39
C ALA A 167 7.34 18.72 40.43
N THR A 168 8.08 19.05 41.49
CA THR A 168 9.35 18.39 41.85
C THR A 168 9.11 17.29 42.87
N ALA A 169 10.14 16.49 43.19
CA ALA A 169 10.02 15.35 44.12
C ALA A 169 9.46 15.72 45.51
N ASN A 170 9.57 16.99 45.93
CA ASN A 170 9.08 17.49 47.21
C ASN A 170 7.77 18.28 47.10
N SER A 171 7.09 18.24 45.95
CA SER A 171 5.80 18.93 45.77
C SER A 171 4.68 18.23 46.54
N LEU A 172 3.75 19.02 47.10
CA LEU A 172 2.67 18.54 47.98
C LEU A 172 1.47 17.96 47.21
N ILE A 173 1.43 18.07 45.88
CA ILE A 173 0.26 17.77 45.02
C ILE A 173 0.05 16.25 44.81
N HIS A 174 0.72 15.40 45.58
CA HIS A 174 0.60 13.95 45.45
C HIS A 174 -0.69 13.43 46.11
N GLY A 175 -1.51 12.71 45.35
CA GLY A 175 -2.67 11.97 45.87
C GLY A 175 -4.03 12.69 45.82
N THR A 176 -4.08 13.93 45.33
CA THR A 176 -5.34 14.70 45.17
C THR A 176 -6.00 14.51 43.81
N HIS A 177 -5.27 13.99 42.82
CA HIS A 177 -5.77 13.82 41.46
C HIS A 177 -6.81 12.70 41.35
N VAL A 178 -8.04 13.07 41.02
CA VAL A 178 -9.12 12.14 40.67
C VAL A 178 -9.25 12.10 39.14
N PRO A 179 -8.86 10.99 38.47
CA PRO A 179 -8.93 10.90 37.03
C PRO A 179 -10.38 10.91 36.53
N SER A 180 -10.59 11.47 35.34
CA SER A 180 -11.89 11.38 34.68
C SER A 180 -12.21 9.93 34.31
N LYS A 181 -13.50 9.58 34.30
CA LYS A 181 -13.97 8.23 33.92
C LYS A 181 -13.45 7.82 32.54
N ALA A 182 -13.48 8.74 31.58
CA ALA A 182 -12.95 8.50 30.23
C ALA A 182 -11.43 8.21 30.22
N GLY A 183 -10.66 8.82 31.11
CA GLY A 183 -9.22 8.52 31.27
C GLY A 183 -8.99 7.11 31.82
N VAL A 184 -9.80 6.70 32.80
CA VAL A 184 -9.78 5.34 33.36
C VAL A 184 -10.16 4.30 32.30
N ASP A 185 -11.21 4.54 31.53
CA ASP A 185 -11.66 3.63 30.47
C ASP A 185 -10.58 3.41 29.39
N ARG A 186 -9.86 4.48 29.01
CA ARG A 186 -8.71 4.39 28.07
C ARG A 186 -7.58 3.51 28.63
N LEU A 187 -7.25 3.68 29.91
CA LEU A 187 -6.24 2.88 30.59
C LEU A 187 -6.63 1.39 30.63
N VAL A 188 -7.88 1.09 31.00
CA VAL A 188 -8.40 -0.28 31.04
C VAL A 188 -8.30 -0.93 29.67
N ALA A 189 -8.77 -0.26 28.61
CA ALA A 189 -8.68 -0.77 27.25
C ALA A 189 -7.23 -1.04 26.80
N ASP A 190 -6.27 -0.20 27.22
CA ASP A 190 -4.86 -0.41 26.90
C ASP A 190 -4.23 -1.56 27.71
N VAL A 191 -4.65 -1.77 28.96
CA VAL A 191 -4.25 -2.93 29.77
C VAL A 191 -4.79 -4.23 29.16
N GLU A 192 -6.06 -4.26 28.74
CA GLU A 192 -6.66 -5.42 28.06
C GLU A 192 -5.90 -5.77 26.77
N LYS A 193 -5.58 -4.78 25.94
CA LYS A 193 -4.74 -4.98 24.74
C LYS A 193 -3.36 -5.54 25.08
N GLN A 194 -2.77 -5.16 26.22
CA GLN A 194 -1.49 -5.71 26.68
C GLN A 194 -1.63 -7.18 27.10
N ILE A 195 -2.69 -7.52 27.83
CA ILE A 195 -3.00 -8.90 28.23
C ILE A 195 -3.20 -9.78 26.99
N GLU A 196 -3.99 -9.33 26.01
CA GLU A 196 -4.19 -10.05 24.76
C GLU A 196 -2.88 -10.29 23.98
N LYS A 197 -2.02 -9.28 23.91
CA LYS A 197 -0.71 -9.42 23.26
C LYS A 197 0.17 -10.43 24.00
N ARG A 198 0.15 -10.43 25.34
CA ARG A 198 0.89 -11.38 26.18
C ARG A 198 0.37 -12.81 25.98
N ALA A 199 -0.95 -13.00 25.88
CA ALA A 199 -1.55 -14.31 25.62
C ALA A 199 -1.09 -14.89 24.26
N LYS A 200 -0.87 -14.03 23.26
CA LYS A 200 -0.40 -14.41 21.91
C LYS A 200 1.13 -14.57 21.80
N TYR A 201 1.89 -14.48 22.90
CA TYR A 201 3.35 -14.60 22.91
C TYR A 201 3.83 -15.99 22.46
N SER A 202 3.20 -17.05 23.00
CA SER A 202 3.45 -18.43 22.57
C SER A 202 2.40 -18.85 21.55
N ARG A 203 2.81 -18.99 20.28
CA ARG A 203 1.92 -19.43 19.20
C ARG A 203 1.98 -20.94 19.03
N ARG A 204 0.82 -21.60 19.00
CA ARG A 204 0.72 -23.03 18.67
C ARG A 204 1.19 -23.24 17.24
N ARG A 205 2.13 -24.18 17.03
CA ARG A 205 2.52 -24.64 15.70
C ARG A 205 1.41 -25.56 15.16
N ARG A 206 1.17 -25.53 13.84
CA ARG A 206 0.21 -26.44 13.20
C ARG A 206 0.64 -27.88 13.46
N TYR A 207 -0.31 -28.72 13.84
CA TYR A 207 -0.07 -30.15 13.96
C TYR A 207 0.05 -30.74 12.55
N ASN A 208 1.04 -31.60 12.34
CA ASN A 208 1.23 -32.37 11.13
C ASN A 208 0.87 -33.82 11.49
N ASP A 209 -0.20 -34.34 10.90
CA ASP A 209 -0.70 -35.70 11.10
C ASP A 209 0.16 -36.75 10.40
N ASP A 210 0.87 -36.37 9.33
CA ASP A 210 1.82 -37.23 8.62
C ASP A 210 3.17 -37.43 9.34
N ALA A 211 3.39 -36.78 10.49
CA ALA A 211 4.66 -36.92 11.21
C ALA A 211 4.67 -38.20 12.08
N ASP A 212 5.77 -38.94 12.05
CA ASP A 212 5.96 -40.11 12.90
C ASP A 212 5.74 -39.77 14.38
N ILE A 213 4.82 -40.49 15.02
CA ILE A 213 4.40 -40.21 16.40
C ILE A 213 5.30 -40.99 17.35
N ASP A 214 6.21 -40.28 18.02
CA ASP A 214 7.15 -40.83 19.01
C ASP A 214 6.62 -40.80 20.46
N TYR A 215 5.34 -40.47 20.66
CA TYR A 215 4.75 -40.20 21.97
C TYR A 215 3.37 -40.86 22.16
N ILE A 216 3.06 -41.20 23.41
CA ILE A 216 1.76 -41.78 23.79
C ILE A 216 0.79 -40.71 24.32
N ASN A 217 1.30 -39.67 24.99
CA ASN A 217 0.49 -38.58 25.57
C ASN A 217 1.07 -37.18 25.25
N GLU A 218 0.28 -36.12 25.43
CA GLU A 218 0.70 -34.74 25.11
C GLU A 218 1.89 -34.27 25.97
N ARG A 219 1.96 -34.71 27.24
CA ARG A 219 3.06 -34.36 28.14
C ARG A 219 4.39 -34.96 27.66
N ASN A 220 4.35 -36.20 27.17
CA ASN A 220 5.46 -36.91 26.55
C ASN A 220 5.85 -36.24 25.23
N ALA A 221 4.87 -35.86 24.39
CA ALA A 221 5.15 -35.09 23.16
C ALA A 221 5.93 -33.80 23.43
N ASN A 222 5.56 -33.07 24.49
CA ASN A 222 6.25 -31.84 24.88
C ASN A 222 7.65 -32.12 25.46
N PHE A 223 7.82 -33.25 26.16
CA PHE A 223 9.12 -33.71 26.64
C PHE A 223 10.04 -34.12 25.48
N ASN A 224 9.57 -34.95 24.54
CA ASN A 224 10.31 -35.34 23.33
C ASN A 224 10.69 -34.09 22.52
N LYS A 225 9.77 -33.14 22.30
CA LYS A 225 10.08 -31.85 21.66
C LYS A 225 11.14 -31.04 22.43
N LYS A 226 11.20 -31.15 23.75
CA LYS A 226 12.26 -30.51 24.55
C LYS A 226 13.58 -31.25 24.34
N ALA A 227 13.59 -32.58 24.42
CA ALA A 227 14.77 -33.41 24.18
C ALA A 227 15.35 -33.16 22.79
N GLU A 228 14.52 -33.14 21.74
CA GLU A 228 14.93 -32.84 20.36
C GLU A 228 15.61 -31.47 20.21
N ARG A 229 15.16 -30.43 20.93
CA ARG A 229 15.81 -29.09 20.87
C ARG A 229 17.23 -29.09 21.43
N PHE A 230 17.51 -29.90 22.45
CA PHE A 230 18.82 -29.93 23.12
C PHE A 230 19.73 -31.00 22.52
N TYR A 231 19.21 -32.21 22.32
CA TYR A 231 19.98 -33.39 21.92
C TYR A 231 19.92 -33.69 20.42
N GLY A 232 18.89 -33.24 19.71
CA GLY A 232 18.70 -33.58 18.28
C GLY A 232 19.87 -33.17 17.39
N LYS A 233 20.61 -32.10 17.75
CA LYS A 233 21.85 -31.72 17.05
C LYS A 233 22.96 -32.77 17.22
N TYR A 234 23.03 -33.43 18.36
CA TYR A 234 24.08 -34.40 18.71
C TYR A 234 23.68 -35.83 18.35
N THR A 235 22.38 -36.15 18.32
CA THR A 235 21.85 -37.50 18.04
C THR A 235 21.39 -37.67 16.60
N ALA A 236 21.69 -36.70 15.71
CA ALA A 236 21.26 -36.72 14.31
C ALA A 236 21.76 -37.97 13.55
N GLU A 237 23.00 -38.39 13.80
CA GLU A 237 23.59 -39.59 13.18
C GLU A 237 22.89 -40.87 13.64
N ILE A 238 22.64 -40.99 14.95
CA ILE A 238 21.91 -42.13 15.53
C ILE A 238 20.50 -42.22 14.93
N LYS A 239 19.82 -41.07 14.79
CA LYS A 239 18.49 -41.00 14.18
C LYS A 239 18.51 -41.46 12.72
N GLN A 240 19.47 -41.00 11.93
CA GLN A 240 19.61 -41.45 10.55
C GLN A 240 19.91 -42.96 10.45
N ASN A 241 20.74 -43.50 11.35
CA ASN A 241 21.04 -44.94 11.35
C ASN A 241 19.79 -45.76 11.69
N LEU A 242 18.94 -45.29 12.61
CA LEU A 242 17.64 -45.91 12.89
C LEU A 242 16.72 -45.88 11.65
N GLU A 243 16.62 -44.74 10.97
CA GLU A 243 15.82 -44.59 9.74
C GLU A 243 16.36 -45.44 8.58
N ARG A 244 17.67 -45.74 8.56
CA ARG A 244 18.33 -46.65 7.60
C ARG A 244 18.27 -48.13 7.99
N GLY A 245 17.56 -48.49 9.06
CA GLY A 245 17.42 -49.88 9.49
C GLY A 245 18.60 -50.41 10.29
N THR A 246 19.26 -49.56 11.08
CA THR A 246 20.40 -49.88 11.97
C THR A 246 21.65 -50.41 11.26
N ALA A 247 21.72 -50.29 9.93
CA ALA A 247 22.94 -50.51 9.18
C ALA A 247 23.92 -49.36 9.46
N VAL A 248 25.13 -49.70 9.91
CA VAL A 248 26.27 -48.78 10.03
C VAL A 248 26.86 -48.53 8.65
#